data_AF-A0A955VNS5-F1
#
_entry.id   AF-A0A955VNS5-F1
#
_cell.length_a   1.000
_cell.length_b   1.000
_cell.length_c   1.000
_cell.angle_alpha   90.00
_cell.angle_beta   90.00
_cell.angle_gamma   90.00
#
_symmetry.space_group_name_H-M   'P 1'
#
loop_
_entity.id
_entity.type
_entity.pdbx_description
1 polymer ?
#
loop_
_entity_poly.entity_id
_entity_poly.type
_entity_poly.pdbx_seq_one_letter_code
_entity_poly.pdbx_strand_id
1 'polypeptide(L)'
;METPSFNKATLIRGIVLALVVLLGLYFVLWRWMFSRIYVGPGETLILKANVGKDNPDPINLQVVPNGYKGVLRDVVGEGRHFYNPLTYSRTVVRNLVEIKSNEVGIVVSKSGKPLPNGVFLADTNDYKGVLREPLTPGLYRLNPMAFQVIKAPVTVIRPGYVGNVTALHPDPKHGVKNRGILPTVLQPGRYYINPKAYQVEEVEIGYRHLKLADVTFKSIDSFDIKLDITVVWGIKPINVPKIINELGNIDDVIAKIITPQVNTIVRIEGSRHQAQQFIEGDARKRFQEEFTAKLKSVCASKNIDILIGLVRNIEIPLAIRDPINQSKIAAEERTMKSAMGKTQILRNALEDLTADVVKGVRETNAETEKMIAQIQADGEKEVLKTKGETEVEVAKIMKRVAEIEAKIKLVKGGAQAQVIEMLRTAEADAFTQFVKALGSSKALSGYIFTKNLPKNLKIEMRYSGNGTFWTDLPPGNDALKRGATLKILSK
;
A
#
# COMPACT_ATOMS: atom_id res chain seq x y z
N MET A 1 71.44 105.27 -23.21
CA MET A 1 70.27 104.70 -23.90
C MET A 1 70.79 103.64 -24.87
N GLU A 2 70.92 102.40 -24.42
CA GLU A 2 71.24 101.28 -25.30
C GLU A 2 69.93 100.75 -25.89
N THR A 3 69.77 100.87 -27.21
CA THR A 3 68.65 100.29 -27.94
C THR A 3 68.78 98.77 -27.93
N PRO A 4 67.76 98.01 -27.50
CA PRO A 4 67.84 96.55 -27.47
C PRO A 4 67.99 96.03 -28.90
N SER A 5 69.05 95.26 -29.16
CA SER A 5 69.27 94.61 -30.44
C SER A 5 68.14 93.62 -30.69
N PHE A 6 67.25 94.00 -31.61
CA PHE A 6 66.08 93.21 -31.97
C PHE A 6 66.55 91.95 -32.69
N ASN A 7 66.67 90.86 -31.94
CA ASN A 7 67.25 89.62 -32.42
C ASN A 7 66.24 88.94 -33.35
N LYS A 8 66.40 89.15 -34.67
CA LYS A 8 65.50 88.65 -35.73
C LYS A 8 65.22 87.14 -35.58
N ALA A 9 66.16 86.38 -35.03
CA ALA A 9 66.00 84.96 -34.75
C ALA A 9 64.88 84.66 -33.73
N THR A 10 64.69 85.50 -32.71
CA THR A 10 63.65 85.33 -31.68
C THR A 10 62.26 85.65 -32.23
N LEU A 11 62.16 86.67 -33.10
CA LEU A 11 60.91 87.01 -33.80
C LEU A 11 60.49 85.90 -34.77
N ILE A 12 61.42 85.37 -35.56
CA ILE A 12 61.16 84.26 -36.49
C ILE A 12 60.73 83.00 -35.72
N ARG A 13 61.40 82.67 -34.61
CA ARG A 13 60.99 81.54 -33.74
C ARG A 13 59.59 81.75 -33.15
N GLY A 14 59.25 82.97 -32.74
CA GLY A 14 57.91 83.32 -32.23
C GLY A 14 56.82 83.17 -33.30
N ILE A 15 57.09 83.61 -34.53
CA ILE A 15 56.16 83.46 -35.67
C ILE A 15 55.97 81.98 -36.03
N VAL A 16 57.06 81.21 -36.09
CA VAL A 16 57.00 79.76 -36.35
C VAL A 16 56.22 79.05 -35.25
N LEU A 17 56.45 79.37 -33.98
CA LEU A 17 55.69 78.81 -32.86
C LEU A 17 54.19 79.16 -32.95
N ALA A 18 53.86 80.41 -33.24
CA ALA A 18 52.48 80.86 -33.41
C ALA A 18 51.78 80.15 -34.59
N LEU A 19 52.48 79.96 -35.72
CA LEU A 19 51.98 79.20 -36.87
C LEU A 19 51.74 77.73 -36.53
N VAL A 20 52.64 77.09 -35.78
CA VAL A 20 52.47 75.70 -35.32
C VAL A 20 51.27 75.58 -34.39
N VAL A 21 51.08 76.52 -33.46
CA VAL A 21 49.93 76.55 -32.55
C VAL A 21 48.62 76.77 -33.32
N LEU A 22 48.59 77.69 -34.29
CA LEU A 22 47.43 77.94 -35.14
C LEU A 22 47.09 76.74 -36.03
N LEU A 23 48.08 76.07 -36.62
CA LEU A 23 47.88 74.83 -37.38
C LEU A 23 47.37 73.69 -36.48
N GLY A 24 47.90 73.58 -35.26
CA GLY A 24 47.42 72.62 -34.27
C GLY A 24 45.96 72.88 -33.87
N LEU A 25 45.59 74.13 -33.58
CA LEU A 25 44.21 74.55 -33.28
C LEU A 25 43.28 74.30 -34.46
N TYR A 26 43.69 74.66 -35.68
CA TYR A 26 42.95 74.38 -36.90
C TYR A 26 42.71 72.87 -37.07
N PHE A 27 43.73 72.05 -36.87
CA PHE A 27 43.60 70.59 -36.97
C PHE A 27 42.64 70.01 -35.92
N VAL A 28 42.71 70.48 -34.67
CA VAL A 28 41.79 70.06 -33.59
C VAL A 28 40.36 70.50 -33.89
N LEU A 29 40.16 71.75 -34.28
CA LEU A 29 38.85 72.29 -34.67
C LEU A 29 38.28 71.55 -35.88
N TRP A 30 39.11 71.28 -36.89
CA TRP A 30 38.71 70.53 -38.08
C TRP A 30 38.28 69.10 -37.74
N ARG A 31 39.08 68.41 -36.92
CA ARG A 31 38.76 67.07 -36.44
C ARG A 31 37.46 67.06 -35.65
N TRP A 32 37.23 68.08 -34.81
CA TRP A 32 36.06 68.14 -33.95
C TRP A 32 34.77 68.59 -34.67
N MET A 33 34.86 69.56 -35.59
CA MET A 33 33.69 70.15 -36.26
C MET A 33 33.27 69.38 -37.50
N PHE A 34 34.23 68.94 -38.34
CA PHE A 34 33.92 68.35 -39.64
C PHE A 34 34.13 66.83 -39.67
N SER A 35 35.10 66.32 -38.93
CA SER A 35 35.38 64.87 -38.91
C SER A 35 34.51 64.11 -37.91
N ARG A 36 33.94 64.78 -36.90
CA ARG A 36 33.09 64.15 -35.90
C ARG A 36 31.74 63.75 -36.49
N ILE A 37 31.38 62.49 -36.28
CA ILE A 37 30.05 61.96 -36.58
C ILE A 37 29.54 61.17 -35.38
N TYR A 38 28.27 61.34 -35.06
CA TYR A 38 27.60 60.61 -34.00
C TYR A 38 26.66 59.60 -34.64
N VAL A 39 26.78 58.35 -34.21
CA VAL A 39 25.92 57.25 -34.63
C VAL A 39 25.01 56.92 -33.45
N GLY A 40 23.70 57.09 -33.64
CA GLY A 40 22.71 56.87 -32.60
C GLY A 40 22.53 55.38 -32.26
N PRO A 41 21.80 55.07 -31.17
CA PRO A 41 21.51 53.70 -30.78
C PRO A 41 20.76 52.95 -31.88
N GLY A 42 21.27 51.77 -32.26
CA GLY A 42 20.68 50.94 -33.33
C GLY A 42 20.87 51.47 -34.75
N GLU A 43 21.65 52.55 -34.91
CA GLU A 43 22.16 53.00 -36.20
C GLU A 43 23.54 52.39 -36.48
N THR A 44 23.89 52.35 -37.75
CA THR A 44 25.17 51.88 -38.25
C THR A 44 25.71 52.89 -39.23
N LEU A 45 26.99 53.18 -39.14
CA LEU A 45 27.67 54.06 -40.09
C LEU A 45 28.32 53.21 -41.17
N ILE A 46 27.84 53.39 -42.39
CA ILE A 46 28.42 52.82 -43.60
C ILE A 46 29.39 53.85 -44.16
N LEU A 47 30.64 53.45 -44.32
CA LEU A 47 31.69 54.28 -44.88
C LEU A 47 31.90 53.90 -46.35
N LYS A 48 32.07 54.91 -47.20
CA LYS A 48 32.57 54.73 -48.57
C LYS A 48 33.89 55.48 -48.68
N ALA A 49 34.99 54.75 -48.87
CA ALA A 49 36.31 55.31 -49.06
C ALA A 49 36.37 55.98 -50.45
N ASN A 50 36.65 57.27 -50.46
CA ASN A 50 36.84 58.06 -51.69
C ASN A 50 38.30 57.99 -52.17
N VAL A 51 39.22 57.66 -51.27
CA VAL A 51 40.67 57.58 -51.48
C VAL A 51 41.14 56.17 -51.11
N GLY A 52 42.03 55.59 -51.92
CA GLY A 52 42.55 54.23 -51.73
C GLY A 52 42.96 53.59 -53.05
N LYS A 53 43.29 52.29 -53.03
CA LYS A 53 43.51 51.50 -54.24
C LYS A 53 42.18 51.29 -54.98
N ASP A 54 42.20 51.25 -56.31
CA ASP A 54 40.97 51.00 -57.08
C ASP A 54 40.39 49.61 -56.81
N ASN A 55 39.06 49.50 -56.88
CA ASN A 55 38.34 48.26 -56.64
C ASN A 55 38.81 47.17 -57.62
N PRO A 56 39.36 46.03 -57.13
CA PRO A 56 39.91 44.99 -58.00
C PRO A 56 38.85 44.28 -58.86
N ASP A 57 37.56 44.29 -58.48
CA ASP A 57 36.47 43.73 -59.28
C ASP A 57 35.18 44.55 -59.11
N PRO A 58 34.98 45.62 -59.89
CA PRO A 58 33.82 46.50 -59.74
C PRO A 58 32.48 45.83 -60.09
N ILE A 59 32.50 44.70 -60.82
CA ILE A 59 31.28 44.01 -61.25
C ILE A 59 30.74 43.14 -60.11
N ASN A 60 31.62 42.42 -59.41
CA ASN A 60 31.22 41.46 -58.38
C ASN A 60 31.42 41.96 -56.93
N LEU A 61 32.38 42.87 -56.69
CA LEU A 61 32.61 43.48 -55.37
C LEU A 61 31.87 44.82 -55.26
N GLN A 62 30.62 44.76 -54.78
CA GLN A 62 29.84 45.95 -54.43
C GLN A 62 30.36 46.61 -53.13
N VAL A 63 30.91 45.79 -52.22
CA VAL A 63 31.63 46.25 -51.03
C VAL A 63 33.08 45.79 -51.08
N VAL A 64 33.97 46.65 -50.59
CA VAL A 64 35.43 46.45 -50.61
C VAL A 64 35.99 46.35 -49.19
N PRO A 65 37.11 45.62 -48.99
CA PRO A 65 37.83 45.63 -47.73
C PRO A 65 38.54 46.97 -47.50
N ASN A 66 38.99 47.21 -46.27
CA ASN A 66 39.70 48.44 -45.91
C ASN A 66 40.94 48.67 -46.80
N GLY A 67 41.14 49.91 -47.24
CA GLY A 67 42.26 50.33 -48.10
C GLY A 67 41.94 50.44 -49.60
N TYR A 68 40.77 49.96 -50.03
CA TYR A 68 40.26 50.13 -51.38
C TYR A 68 39.20 51.22 -51.46
N LYS A 69 39.11 51.86 -52.63
CA LYS A 69 38.09 52.86 -52.96
C LYS A 69 36.76 52.17 -53.22
N GLY A 70 35.72 52.54 -52.47
CA GLY A 70 34.41 51.90 -52.54
C GLY A 70 33.67 51.88 -51.20
N VAL A 71 32.48 51.27 -51.18
CA VAL A 71 31.71 51.07 -49.94
C VAL A 71 32.43 50.02 -49.10
N LEU A 72 32.78 50.33 -47.86
CA LEU A 72 33.48 49.41 -46.97
C LEU A 72 32.55 48.28 -46.53
N ARG A 73 33.09 47.05 -46.46
CA ARG A 73 32.36 45.87 -45.97
C ARG A 73 32.00 46.02 -44.49
N ASP A 74 32.95 46.46 -43.68
CA ASP A 74 32.76 46.61 -42.24
C ASP A 74 31.94 47.87 -41.95
N VAL A 75 30.97 47.72 -41.03
CA VAL A 75 30.15 48.83 -40.56
C VAL A 75 30.62 49.28 -39.19
N VAL A 76 30.48 50.58 -38.94
CA VAL A 76 30.86 51.17 -37.66
C VAL A 76 29.61 51.28 -36.77
N GLY A 77 29.74 50.80 -35.53
CA GLY A 77 28.66 50.79 -34.54
C GLY A 77 28.36 52.17 -33.95
N GLU A 78 27.43 52.18 -32.99
CA GLU A 78 27.02 53.38 -32.26
C GLU A 78 28.17 54.06 -31.52
N GLY A 79 28.05 55.36 -31.30
CA GLY A 79 29.05 56.16 -30.63
C GLY A 79 29.60 57.30 -31.48
N ARG A 80 30.63 57.96 -30.94
CA ARG A 80 31.29 59.11 -31.56
C ARG A 80 32.50 58.64 -32.33
N HIS A 81 32.46 58.86 -33.65
CA HIS A 81 33.53 58.49 -34.54
C HIS A 81 34.10 59.71 -35.25
N PHE A 82 35.36 59.61 -35.67
CA PHE A 82 36.07 60.70 -36.34
C PHE A 82 36.58 60.23 -37.70
N TYR A 83 35.82 60.55 -38.75
CA TYR A 83 36.18 60.21 -40.13
C TYR A 83 36.18 61.48 -40.97
N ASN A 84 37.29 61.71 -41.67
CA ASN A 84 37.46 62.89 -42.50
C ASN A 84 36.49 62.84 -43.70
N PRO A 85 35.62 63.86 -43.90
CA PRO A 85 34.72 63.95 -45.07
C PRO A 85 35.41 63.79 -46.42
N LEU A 86 36.65 64.26 -46.53
CA LEU A 86 37.39 64.24 -47.79
C LEU A 86 37.80 62.82 -48.18
N THR A 87 38.14 61.98 -47.19
CA THR A 87 38.58 60.60 -47.42
C THR A 87 37.42 59.61 -47.39
N TYR A 88 36.37 59.88 -46.62
CA TYR A 88 35.22 58.98 -46.47
C TYR A 88 33.88 59.71 -46.64
N SER A 89 33.05 59.17 -47.53
CA SER A 89 31.63 59.45 -47.55
C SER A 89 30.94 58.65 -46.43
N ARG A 90 30.04 59.30 -45.70
CA ARG A 90 29.47 58.81 -44.44
C ARG A 90 27.95 58.69 -44.59
N THR A 91 27.42 57.47 -44.51
CA THR A 91 25.98 57.23 -44.57
C THR A 91 25.53 56.53 -43.31
N VAL A 92 24.67 57.17 -42.52
CA VAL A 92 24.07 56.56 -41.34
C VAL A 92 22.81 55.83 -41.78
N VAL A 93 22.74 54.53 -41.50
CA VAL A 93 21.60 53.68 -41.83
C VAL A 93 21.18 52.93 -40.58
N ARG A 94 19.88 52.88 -40.33
CA ARG A 94 19.30 52.02 -39.29
C ARG A 94 19.26 50.58 -39.79
N ASN A 95 20.34 49.83 -39.58
CA ASN A 95 20.47 48.44 -40.03
C ASN A 95 20.86 47.47 -38.89
N LEU A 96 20.21 47.61 -37.75
CA LEU A 96 20.31 46.64 -36.67
C LEU A 96 19.40 45.45 -37.00
N VAL A 97 20.00 44.33 -37.40
CA VAL A 97 19.28 43.08 -37.65
C VAL A 97 19.16 42.31 -36.35
N GLU A 98 17.95 42.29 -35.79
CA GLU A 98 17.62 41.46 -34.64
C GLU A 98 17.19 40.06 -35.08
N ILE A 99 17.88 39.04 -34.59
CA ILE A 99 17.47 37.63 -34.71
C ILE A 99 16.93 37.19 -33.35
N LYS A 100 15.63 36.86 -33.30
CA LYS A 100 14.97 36.39 -32.09
C LYS A 100 15.40 34.96 -31.77
N SER A 101 15.19 34.52 -30.52
CA SER A 101 15.55 33.16 -30.09
C SER A 101 14.77 32.03 -30.80
N ASN A 102 13.62 32.32 -31.41
CA ASN A 102 12.85 31.37 -32.21
C ASN A 102 13.16 31.45 -33.72
N GLU A 103 14.12 32.27 -34.11
CA GLU A 103 14.50 32.52 -35.50
C GLU A 103 15.97 32.16 -35.71
N VAL A 104 16.33 31.84 -36.95
CA VAL A 104 17.69 31.70 -37.44
C VAL A 104 17.89 32.64 -38.63
N GLY A 105 19.00 33.37 -38.66
CA GLY A 105 19.30 34.34 -39.72
C GLY A 105 20.08 33.69 -40.85
N ILE A 106 19.46 33.45 -42.00
CA ILE A 106 20.14 32.98 -43.21
C ILE A 106 20.77 34.19 -43.90
N VAL A 107 22.09 34.19 -44.03
CA VAL A 107 22.81 35.30 -44.67
C VAL A 107 23.07 34.99 -46.13
N VAL A 108 22.71 35.93 -46.99
CA VAL A 108 23.02 35.91 -48.42
C VAL A 108 24.01 37.03 -48.70
N SER A 109 25.24 36.66 -49.06
CA SER A 109 26.25 37.60 -49.53
C SER A 109 25.93 38.04 -50.97
N LYS A 110 25.73 39.35 -51.15
CA LYS A 110 25.48 39.98 -52.46
C LYS A 110 26.77 40.36 -53.18
N SER A 111 27.88 40.44 -52.45
CA SER A 111 29.15 41.00 -52.90
C SER A 111 30.30 40.04 -52.61
N GLY A 112 31.11 39.76 -53.62
CA GLY A 112 32.21 38.80 -53.52
C GLY A 112 32.44 38.07 -54.83
N LYS A 113 33.44 37.20 -54.85
CA LYS A 113 33.74 36.35 -56.01
C LYS A 113 32.56 35.42 -56.30
N PRO A 114 32.29 35.07 -57.57
CA PRO A 114 31.31 34.03 -57.87
C PRO A 114 31.72 32.72 -57.22
N LEU A 115 30.74 31.91 -56.82
CA LEU A 115 30.98 30.59 -56.24
C LEU A 115 31.68 29.68 -57.27
N PRO A 116 32.63 28.83 -56.83
CA PRO A 116 33.19 27.79 -57.69
C PRO A 116 32.10 26.85 -58.23
N ASN A 117 32.29 26.35 -59.45
CA ASN A 117 31.35 25.42 -60.08
C ASN A 117 31.11 24.20 -59.17
N GLY A 118 29.84 23.86 -58.93
CA GLY A 118 29.42 22.74 -58.07
C GLY A 118 29.26 23.08 -56.59
N VAL A 119 29.61 24.31 -56.16
CA VAL A 119 29.39 24.78 -54.78
C VAL A 119 28.24 25.78 -54.75
N PHE A 120 27.20 25.48 -53.97
CA PHE A 120 25.99 26.32 -53.88
C PHE A 120 25.93 27.18 -52.61
N LEU A 121 26.76 26.86 -51.62
CA LEU A 121 26.86 27.58 -50.35
C LEU A 121 28.24 28.21 -50.22
N ALA A 122 28.29 29.45 -49.80
CA ALA A 122 29.53 30.15 -49.50
C ALA A 122 30.02 29.76 -48.10
N ASP A 123 31.22 29.20 -48.01
CA ASP A 123 31.87 28.90 -46.73
C ASP A 123 32.48 30.16 -46.09
N THR A 124 32.85 31.14 -46.93
CA THR A 124 33.47 32.41 -46.52
C THR A 124 32.68 33.59 -47.08
N ASN A 125 32.69 34.72 -46.36
CA ASN A 125 32.09 36.00 -46.75
C ASN A 125 32.68 36.63 -48.03
N ASP A 126 33.73 36.05 -48.60
CA ASP A 126 34.37 36.50 -49.83
C ASP A 126 33.67 36.01 -51.09
N TYR A 127 32.79 35.02 -50.97
CA TYR A 127 31.99 34.51 -52.08
C TYR A 127 30.57 35.07 -52.05
N LYS A 128 30.01 35.28 -53.24
CA LYS A 128 28.62 35.68 -53.44
C LYS A 128 27.71 34.45 -53.36
N GLY A 129 26.68 34.49 -52.52
CA GLY A 129 25.74 33.38 -52.34
C GLY A 129 25.23 33.23 -50.92
N VAL A 130 24.51 32.14 -50.66
CA VAL A 130 23.99 31.82 -49.32
C VAL A 130 25.14 31.32 -48.45
N LEU A 131 25.39 31.94 -47.30
CA LEU A 131 26.40 31.48 -46.36
C LEU A 131 25.98 30.15 -45.71
N ARG A 132 26.93 29.24 -45.51
CA ARG A 132 26.67 27.97 -44.83
C ARG A 132 26.30 28.20 -43.36
N GLU A 133 27.07 29.05 -42.68
CA GLU A 133 26.88 29.37 -41.27
C GLU A 133 25.79 30.45 -41.12
N PRO A 134 24.70 30.16 -40.38
CA PRO A 134 23.67 31.14 -40.12
C PRO A 134 24.05 32.07 -38.96
N LEU A 135 23.31 33.17 -38.81
CA LEU A 135 23.34 34.00 -37.61
C LEU A 135 22.53 33.34 -36.50
N THR A 136 23.15 33.25 -35.33
CA THR A 136 22.50 32.87 -34.07
C THR A 136 21.62 34.02 -33.55
N PRO A 137 20.84 33.83 -32.48
CA PRO A 137 20.06 34.91 -31.90
C PRO A 137 20.96 36.02 -31.36
N GLY A 138 20.63 37.25 -31.68
CA GLY A 138 21.44 38.41 -31.33
C GLY A 138 21.14 39.62 -32.19
N LEU A 139 21.86 40.70 -31.89
CA LEU A 139 21.80 41.96 -32.63
C LEU A 139 23.03 42.06 -33.53
N TYR A 140 22.80 42.01 -34.84
CA TYR A 140 23.86 42.05 -35.84
C TYR A 140 23.84 43.37 -36.60
N ARG A 141 25.02 43.95 -36.76
CA ARG A 141 25.25 45.12 -37.60
C ARG A 141 25.94 44.63 -38.86
N LEU A 142 25.19 44.55 -39.96
CA LEU A 142 25.71 44.09 -41.25
C LEU A 142 25.61 45.25 -42.24
N ASN A 143 26.45 45.25 -43.29
CA ASN A 143 26.26 46.20 -44.37
C ASN A 143 25.11 45.69 -45.28
N PRO A 144 24.00 46.43 -45.47
CA PRO A 144 22.87 45.99 -46.28
C PRO A 144 23.20 45.88 -47.78
N MET A 145 24.27 46.56 -48.22
CA MET A 145 24.82 46.43 -49.57
C MET A 145 25.65 45.15 -49.73
N ALA A 146 26.24 44.64 -48.64
CA ALA A 146 27.04 43.41 -48.66
C ALA A 146 26.18 42.16 -48.43
N PHE A 147 25.27 42.22 -47.45
CA PHE A 147 24.54 41.06 -46.94
C PHE A 147 23.05 41.31 -46.90
N GLN A 148 22.28 40.27 -47.21
CA GLN A 148 20.84 40.21 -46.99
C GLN A 148 20.55 39.08 -46.01
N VAL A 149 19.80 39.39 -44.96
CA VAL A 149 19.41 38.40 -43.95
C VAL A 149 17.97 37.98 -44.18
N ILE A 150 17.75 36.68 -44.32
CA ILE A 150 16.43 36.06 -44.42
C ILE A 150 16.19 35.30 -43.11
N LYS A 151 15.10 35.61 -42.42
CA LYS A 151 14.75 34.94 -41.17
C LYS A 151 13.99 33.65 -41.45
N ALA A 152 14.38 32.58 -40.80
CA ALA A 152 13.69 31.29 -40.85
C ALA A 152 13.41 30.80 -39.42
N PRO A 153 12.43 29.90 -39.21
CA PRO A 153 12.19 29.31 -37.90
C PRO A 153 13.38 28.47 -37.44
N VAL A 154 13.68 28.49 -36.14
CA VAL A 154 14.69 27.63 -35.53
C VAL A 154 14.27 26.17 -35.58
N THR A 155 15.23 25.26 -35.79
CA THR A 155 14.97 23.81 -35.69
C THR A 155 14.86 23.42 -34.23
N VAL A 156 13.69 22.96 -33.81
CA VAL A 156 13.44 22.45 -32.46
C VAL A 156 13.25 20.95 -32.57
N ILE A 157 13.96 20.19 -31.74
CA ILE A 157 13.83 18.74 -31.62
C ILE A 157 13.23 18.45 -30.26
N ARG A 158 12.05 17.81 -30.27
CA ARG A 158 11.31 17.50 -29.05
C ARG A 158 12.00 16.40 -28.22
N PRO A 159 11.82 16.38 -26.88
CA PRO A 159 12.22 15.23 -26.06
C PRO A 159 11.57 13.94 -26.58
N GLY A 160 12.32 12.84 -26.58
CA GLY A 160 11.88 11.57 -27.19
C GLY A 160 12.10 11.49 -28.70
N TYR A 161 12.64 12.53 -29.34
CA TYR A 161 13.01 12.55 -30.75
C TYR A 161 14.49 12.86 -30.93
N VAL A 162 15.04 12.47 -32.08
CA VAL A 162 16.36 12.91 -32.55
C VAL A 162 16.23 13.50 -33.94
N GLY A 163 17.06 14.48 -34.26
CA GLY A 163 17.09 15.08 -35.59
C GLY A 163 18.03 14.32 -36.50
N ASN A 164 17.49 13.60 -37.48
CA ASN A 164 18.27 13.09 -38.59
C ASN A 164 18.61 14.23 -39.55
N VAL A 165 19.90 14.51 -39.75
CA VAL A 165 20.36 15.65 -40.56
C VAL A 165 20.78 15.18 -41.94
N THR A 166 20.15 15.75 -42.97
CA THR A 166 20.54 15.56 -44.36
C THR A 166 21.18 16.82 -44.89
N ALA A 167 22.44 16.76 -45.31
CA ALA A 167 23.09 17.83 -46.06
C ALA A 167 22.51 17.88 -47.47
N LEU A 168 21.95 19.03 -47.86
CA LEU A 168 21.40 19.24 -49.20
C LEU A 168 22.50 19.51 -50.23
N HIS A 169 23.67 19.93 -49.77
CA HIS A 169 24.83 20.31 -50.57
C HIS A 169 26.09 19.63 -50.02
N PRO A 170 27.18 19.52 -50.81
CA PRO A 170 28.47 19.02 -50.33
C PRO A 170 28.92 19.73 -49.05
N ASP A 171 29.35 18.95 -48.08
CA ASP A 171 29.86 19.43 -46.80
C ASP A 171 31.18 18.72 -46.43
N PRO A 172 32.32 19.33 -46.81
CA PRO A 172 33.64 18.79 -46.48
C PRO A 172 33.87 18.65 -44.98
N LYS A 173 33.28 19.52 -44.14
CA LYS A 173 33.50 19.52 -42.68
C LYS A 173 33.01 18.21 -42.05
N HIS A 174 31.93 17.64 -42.58
CA HIS A 174 31.32 16.40 -42.07
C HIS A 174 31.59 15.18 -42.97
N GLY A 175 32.54 15.30 -43.92
CA GLY A 175 32.92 14.19 -44.82
C GLY A 175 31.87 13.85 -45.90
N VAL A 176 30.88 14.71 -46.11
CA VAL A 176 29.75 14.48 -47.02
C VAL A 176 30.10 15.10 -48.39
N LYS A 177 30.56 14.27 -49.33
CA LYS A 177 31.02 14.74 -50.66
C LYS A 177 29.89 15.23 -51.57
N ASN A 178 28.73 14.61 -51.49
CA ASN A 178 27.52 14.93 -52.25
C ASN A 178 26.34 15.09 -51.29
N ARG A 179 25.14 15.46 -51.77
CA ARG A 179 23.93 15.41 -50.94
C ARG A 179 23.81 14.06 -50.22
N GLY A 180 23.62 14.08 -48.90
CA GLY A 180 23.61 12.86 -48.09
C GLY A 180 23.31 13.09 -46.62
N ILE A 181 23.01 12.00 -45.92
CA ILE A 181 22.70 11.99 -44.49
C ILE A 181 24.02 12.09 -43.70
N LEU A 182 24.05 12.92 -42.66
CA LEU A 182 25.19 13.04 -41.76
C LEU A 182 25.26 11.81 -40.83
N PRO A 183 26.46 11.34 -40.46
CA PRO A 183 26.62 10.18 -39.58
C PRO A 183 26.16 10.44 -38.14
N THR A 184 25.99 11.70 -37.75
CA THR A 184 25.62 12.10 -36.38
C THR A 184 24.22 12.69 -36.35
N VAL A 185 23.45 12.34 -35.33
CA VAL A 185 22.12 12.89 -35.07
C VAL A 185 22.19 14.09 -34.12
N LEU A 186 21.21 14.98 -34.24
CA LEU A 186 20.98 16.04 -33.27
C LEU A 186 20.15 15.50 -32.11
N GLN A 187 20.56 15.84 -30.89
CA GLN A 187 19.84 15.49 -29.67
C GLN A 187 18.60 16.38 -29.48
N PRO A 188 17.69 16.09 -28.54
CA PRO A 188 16.63 17.01 -28.16
C PRO A 188 17.19 18.39 -27.78
N GLY A 189 16.66 19.45 -28.41
CA GLY A 189 17.20 20.79 -28.23
C GLY A 189 16.79 21.76 -29.32
N ARG A 190 17.30 22.99 -29.23
CA ARG A 190 17.09 24.06 -30.21
C ARG A 190 18.38 24.30 -30.99
N TYR A 191 18.31 24.22 -32.30
CA TYR A 191 19.45 24.32 -33.19
C TYR A 191 19.26 25.43 -34.22
N TYR A 192 20.25 26.33 -34.28
CA TYR A 192 20.32 27.43 -35.25
C TYR A 192 21.09 26.96 -36.48
N ILE A 193 20.47 26.12 -37.29
CA ILE A 193 21.05 25.59 -38.53
C ILE A 193 20.44 26.29 -39.74
N ASN A 194 21.20 26.35 -40.83
CA ASN A 194 20.71 26.92 -42.07
C ASN A 194 19.82 25.88 -42.80
N PRO A 195 18.50 26.11 -42.97
CA PRO A 195 17.61 25.18 -43.66
C PRO A 195 17.89 25.07 -45.17
N LYS A 196 18.68 25.99 -45.74
CA LYS A 196 19.18 25.86 -47.12
C LYS A 196 20.39 24.93 -47.22
N ALA A 197 21.09 24.69 -46.13
CA ALA A 197 22.23 23.79 -46.07
C ALA A 197 21.84 22.39 -45.60
N TYR A 198 21.01 22.32 -44.56
CA TYR A 198 20.64 21.08 -43.89
C TYR A 198 19.12 20.95 -43.79
N GLN A 199 18.61 19.77 -44.09
CA GLN A 199 17.24 19.35 -43.81
C GLN A 199 17.26 18.46 -42.57
N VAL A 200 16.46 18.79 -41.56
CA VAL A 200 16.34 17.99 -40.34
C VAL A 200 14.97 17.35 -40.28
N GLU A 201 14.99 16.04 -40.13
CA GLU A 201 13.79 15.22 -39.93
C GLU A 201 13.78 14.69 -38.50
N GLU A 202 12.69 14.92 -37.78
CA GLU A 202 12.52 14.40 -36.42
C GLU A 202 12.18 12.91 -36.47
N VAL A 203 13.01 12.08 -35.84
CA VAL A 203 12.83 10.64 -35.74
C VAL A 203 12.57 10.29 -34.28
N GLU A 204 11.44 9.66 -33.99
CA GLU A 204 11.12 9.23 -32.62
C GLU A 204 12.08 8.14 -32.15
N ILE A 205 12.65 8.31 -30.97
CA ILE A 205 13.53 7.36 -30.29
C ILE A 205 12.87 6.77 -29.06
N GLY A 206 13.36 5.61 -28.62
CA GLY A 206 12.78 4.86 -27.52
C GLY A 206 12.02 3.63 -27.99
N TYR A 207 11.38 2.96 -27.04
CA TYR A 207 10.63 1.73 -27.31
C TYR A 207 9.19 2.03 -27.67
N ARG A 208 8.76 1.45 -28.79
CA ARG A 208 7.38 1.47 -29.27
C ARG A 208 6.85 0.04 -29.37
N HIS A 209 5.54 -0.10 -29.41
CA HIS A 209 4.90 -1.39 -29.55
C HIS A 209 4.26 -1.51 -30.94
N LEU A 210 4.52 -2.62 -31.61
CA LEU A 210 3.87 -3.01 -32.86
C LEU A 210 2.93 -4.17 -32.58
N LYS A 211 1.65 -4.01 -32.92
CA LYS A 211 0.66 -5.08 -32.84
C LYS A 211 0.54 -5.74 -34.20
N LEU A 212 0.82 -7.04 -34.26
CA LEU A 212 0.62 -7.88 -35.44
C LEU A 212 -0.50 -8.85 -35.11
N ALA A 213 -1.57 -8.81 -35.91
CA ALA A 213 -2.71 -9.71 -35.79
C ALA A 213 -2.65 -10.77 -36.89
N ASP A 214 -3.37 -11.89 -36.68
CA ASP A 214 -3.59 -12.94 -37.68
C ASP A 214 -2.31 -13.62 -38.21
N VAL A 215 -1.24 -13.66 -37.42
CA VAL A 215 -0.04 -14.41 -37.81
C VAL A 215 -0.37 -15.89 -37.77
N THR A 216 -0.31 -16.56 -38.91
CA THR A 216 -0.72 -17.96 -39.04
C THR A 216 0.48 -18.88 -39.22
N PHE A 217 0.49 -20.02 -38.53
CA PHE A 217 1.48 -21.08 -38.73
C PHE A 217 0.83 -22.47 -38.62
N LYS A 218 1.51 -23.48 -39.15
CA LYS A 218 1.13 -24.89 -38.98
C LYS A 218 1.91 -25.50 -37.82
N SER A 219 1.20 -26.10 -36.87
CA SER A 219 1.80 -26.92 -35.81
C SER A 219 2.37 -28.24 -36.38
N ILE A 220 3.13 -28.97 -35.57
CA ILE A 220 3.68 -30.28 -35.96
C ILE A 220 2.58 -31.29 -36.34
N ASP A 221 1.39 -31.16 -35.75
CA ASP A 221 0.22 -32.00 -36.02
C ASP A 221 -0.62 -31.48 -37.22
N SER A 222 -0.05 -30.59 -38.03
CA SER A 222 -0.66 -29.99 -39.24
C SER A 222 -1.89 -29.11 -39.01
N PHE A 223 -2.19 -28.71 -37.77
CA PHE A 223 -3.24 -27.73 -37.49
C PHE A 223 -2.76 -26.30 -37.74
N ASP A 224 -3.63 -25.51 -38.38
CA ASP A 224 -3.44 -24.07 -38.55
C ASP A 224 -3.79 -23.33 -37.26
N ILE A 225 -2.81 -22.63 -36.70
CA ILE A 225 -2.95 -21.83 -35.49
C ILE A 225 -2.74 -20.37 -35.88
N LYS A 226 -3.64 -19.50 -35.42
CA LYS A 226 -3.48 -18.06 -35.55
C LYS A 226 -3.04 -17.47 -34.23
N LEU A 227 -2.12 -16.51 -34.27
CA LEU A 227 -1.66 -15.80 -33.09
C LEU A 227 -1.56 -14.30 -33.30
N ASP A 228 -1.83 -13.58 -32.21
CA ASP A 228 -1.59 -12.15 -32.11
C ASP A 228 -0.28 -11.90 -31.36
N ILE A 229 0.60 -11.11 -31.96
CA ILE A 229 1.88 -10.74 -31.37
C ILE A 229 1.92 -9.26 -31.09
N THR A 230 2.56 -8.89 -29.99
CA THR A 230 3.01 -7.51 -29.76
C THR A 230 4.51 -7.49 -29.60
N VAL A 231 5.20 -6.80 -30.50
CA VAL A 231 6.65 -6.62 -30.43
C VAL A 231 6.93 -5.25 -29.88
N VAL A 232 7.69 -5.19 -28.78
CA VAL A 232 8.23 -3.95 -28.24
C VAL A 232 9.65 -3.79 -28.76
N TRP A 233 9.91 -2.72 -29.49
CA TRP A 233 11.15 -2.49 -30.21
C TRP A 233 11.52 -1.02 -30.23
N GLY A 234 12.80 -0.72 -30.45
CA GLY A 234 13.31 0.64 -30.47
C GLY A 234 14.56 0.77 -31.35
N ILE A 235 14.93 2.02 -31.61
CA ILE A 235 16.13 2.35 -32.38
C ILE A 235 17.04 3.20 -31.49
N LYS A 236 18.32 2.84 -31.44
CA LYS A 236 19.33 3.65 -30.75
C LYS A 236 19.66 4.89 -31.60
N PRO A 237 19.82 6.08 -31.00
CA PRO A 237 20.09 7.33 -31.72
C PRO A 237 21.25 7.25 -32.73
N ILE A 238 22.34 6.57 -32.37
CA ILE A 238 23.53 6.40 -33.20
C ILE A 238 23.26 5.63 -34.51
N ASN A 239 22.23 4.77 -34.53
CA ASN A 239 21.90 3.93 -35.67
C ASN A 239 20.88 4.58 -36.61
N VAL A 240 20.20 5.64 -36.19
CA VAL A 240 19.15 6.31 -36.96
C VAL A 240 19.63 6.72 -38.35
N PRO A 241 20.78 7.40 -38.52
CA PRO A 241 21.23 7.83 -39.85
C PRO A 241 21.43 6.67 -40.82
N LYS A 242 21.99 5.56 -40.32
CA LYS A 242 22.23 4.35 -41.12
C LYS A 242 20.92 3.69 -41.53
N ILE A 243 19.99 3.56 -40.60
CA ILE A 243 18.67 2.95 -40.83
C ILE A 243 17.86 3.75 -41.85
N ILE A 244 17.80 5.08 -41.68
CA ILE A 244 17.07 5.97 -42.61
C ILE A 244 17.71 5.94 -44.00
N ASN A 245 19.05 5.91 -44.09
CA ASN A 245 19.75 5.83 -45.37
C ASN A 245 19.51 4.50 -46.10
N GLU A 246 19.42 3.38 -45.38
CA GLU A 246 19.21 2.05 -45.98
C GLU A 246 17.74 1.75 -46.31
N LEU A 247 16.80 2.24 -45.50
CA LEU A 247 15.39 1.80 -45.55
C LEU A 247 14.41 2.89 -45.95
N GLY A 248 14.77 4.16 -45.77
CA GLY A 248 13.86 5.30 -45.93
C GLY A 248 13.27 5.72 -44.59
N ASN A 249 12.04 5.31 -44.29
CA ASN A 249 11.31 5.75 -43.09
C ASN A 249 11.29 4.65 -42.00
N ILE A 250 10.91 5.03 -40.79
CA ILE A 250 10.58 4.11 -39.70
C ILE A 250 9.47 3.11 -40.10
N ASP A 251 8.46 3.54 -40.86
CA ASP A 251 7.40 2.64 -41.33
C ASP A 251 7.94 1.53 -42.24
N ASP A 252 8.97 1.83 -43.03
CA ASP A 252 9.69 0.84 -43.84
C ASP A 252 10.45 -0.16 -42.97
N VAL A 253 10.97 0.25 -41.81
CA VAL A 253 11.59 -0.67 -40.84
C VAL A 253 10.58 -1.71 -40.38
N ILE A 254 9.36 -1.28 -40.07
CA ILE A 254 8.27 -2.17 -39.66
C ILE A 254 7.93 -3.15 -40.79
N ALA A 255 7.63 -2.61 -41.98
CA ALA A 255 7.13 -3.41 -43.10
C ALA A 255 8.19 -4.33 -43.72
N LYS A 256 9.44 -3.89 -43.83
CA LYS A 256 10.51 -4.61 -44.54
C LYS A 256 11.38 -5.47 -43.62
N ILE A 257 11.42 -5.17 -42.32
CA ILE A 257 12.26 -5.92 -41.37
C ILE A 257 11.39 -6.61 -40.32
N ILE A 258 10.70 -5.87 -39.46
CA ILE A 258 10.10 -6.45 -38.25
C ILE A 258 9.00 -7.45 -38.61
N THR A 259 8.03 -7.05 -39.43
CA THR A 259 6.90 -7.92 -39.80
C THR A 259 7.35 -9.21 -40.50
N PRO A 260 8.25 -9.17 -41.52
CA PRO A 260 8.80 -10.39 -42.11
C PRO A 260 9.54 -11.28 -41.12
N GLN A 261 10.40 -10.71 -40.25
CA GLN A 261 11.15 -11.52 -39.27
C GLN A 261 10.23 -12.17 -38.24
N VAL A 262 9.21 -11.46 -37.77
CA VAL A 262 8.20 -12.03 -36.88
C VAL A 262 7.51 -13.22 -37.54
N ASN A 263 6.98 -13.05 -38.76
CA ASN A 263 6.29 -14.12 -39.47
C ASN A 263 7.19 -15.34 -39.71
N THR A 264 8.46 -15.12 -40.08
CA THR A 264 9.42 -16.20 -40.28
C THR A 264 9.72 -16.95 -38.98
N ILE A 265 10.05 -16.25 -37.90
CA ILE A 265 10.42 -16.89 -36.63
C ILE A 265 9.20 -17.63 -36.05
N VAL A 266 8.03 -17.01 -36.07
CA VAL A 266 6.78 -17.64 -35.62
C VAL A 266 6.48 -18.91 -36.39
N ARG A 267 6.66 -18.90 -37.71
CA ARG A 267 6.44 -20.09 -38.54
C ARG A 267 7.41 -21.22 -38.18
N ILE A 268 8.68 -20.90 -37.95
CA ILE A 268 9.71 -21.91 -37.62
C ILE A 268 9.50 -22.45 -36.21
N GLU A 269 9.39 -21.59 -35.20
CA GLU A 269 9.22 -22.01 -33.80
C GLU A 269 7.85 -22.64 -33.56
N GLY A 270 6.80 -22.11 -34.21
CA GLY A 270 5.46 -22.63 -34.09
C GLY A 270 5.35 -24.07 -34.61
N SER A 271 6.06 -24.38 -35.70
CA SER A 271 6.06 -25.74 -36.27
C SER A 271 6.76 -26.80 -35.40
N ARG A 272 7.51 -26.39 -34.38
CA ARG A 272 8.22 -27.31 -33.46
C ARG A 272 7.34 -27.81 -32.32
N HIS A 273 6.18 -27.18 -32.11
CA HIS A 273 5.30 -27.48 -30.98
C HIS A 273 3.96 -28.08 -31.45
N GLN A 274 3.39 -28.91 -30.59
CA GLN A 274 2.05 -29.48 -30.78
C GLN A 274 0.96 -28.46 -30.45
N ALA A 275 -0.20 -28.57 -31.10
CA ALA A 275 -1.32 -27.66 -30.86
C ALA A 275 -1.81 -27.71 -29.40
N GLN A 276 -1.79 -28.90 -28.79
CA GLN A 276 -2.16 -29.11 -27.39
C GLN A 276 -1.27 -28.32 -26.42
N GLN A 277 0.03 -28.25 -26.69
CA GLN A 277 1.00 -27.61 -25.81
C GLN A 277 0.73 -26.11 -25.65
N PHE A 278 0.21 -25.45 -26.69
CA PHE A 278 -0.18 -24.03 -26.64
C PHE A 278 -1.37 -23.75 -25.70
N ILE A 279 -2.17 -24.76 -25.37
CA ILE A 279 -3.27 -24.68 -24.41
C ILE A 279 -2.76 -24.81 -22.96
N GLU A 280 -1.67 -25.54 -22.76
CA GLU A 280 -1.18 -25.95 -21.42
C GLU A 280 -0.33 -24.89 -20.69
N GLY A 281 -0.24 -23.65 -21.20
CA GLY A 281 0.35 -22.50 -20.49
C GLY A 281 1.89 -22.51 -20.37
N ASP A 282 2.49 -23.64 -20.04
CA ASP A 282 3.94 -23.80 -19.89
C ASP A 282 4.67 -23.69 -21.22
N ALA A 283 4.14 -24.30 -22.28
CA ALA A 283 4.76 -24.21 -23.60
C ALA A 283 4.65 -22.80 -24.20
N ARG A 284 3.60 -22.05 -23.85
CA ARG A 284 3.44 -20.64 -24.27
C ARG A 284 4.59 -19.78 -23.73
N LYS A 285 5.01 -20.00 -22.48
CA LYS A 285 6.14 -19.28 -21.88
C LYS A 285 7.45 -19.59 -22.62
N ARG A 286 7.74 -20.88 -22.83
CA ARG A 286 8.95 -21.32 -23.57
C ARG A 286 8.98 -20.77 -24.99
N PHE A 287 7.86 -20.86 -25.71
CA PHE A 287 7.72 -20.29 -27.04
C PHE A 287 7.98 -18.79 -27.06
N GLN A 288 7.44 -18.04 -26.08
CA GLN A 288 7.67 -16.59 -25.97
C GLN A 288 9.14 -16.25 -25.70
N GLU A 289 9.81 -16.99 -24.83
CA GLU A 289 11.23 -16.81 -24.51
C GLU A 289 12.12 -17.08 -25.72
N GLU A 290 11.90 -18.21 -26.40
CA GLU A 290 12.65 -18.58 -27.61
C GLU A 290 12.39 -17.62 -28.78
N PHE A 291 11.12 -17.25 -29.00
CA PHE A 291 10.75 -16.25 -30.00
C PHE A 291 11.43 -14.92 -29.72
N THR A 292 11.39 -14.45 -28.47
CA THR A 292 12.02 -13.17 -28.07
C THR A 292 13.53 -13.23 -28.25
N ALA A 293 14.18 -14.33 -27.87
CA ALA A 293 15.63 -14.48 -28.00
C ALA A 293 16.08 -14.47 -29.47
N LYS A 294 15.38 -15.18 -30.35
CA LYS A 294 15.68 -15.22 -31.80
C LYS A 294 15.38 -13.89 -32.46
N LEU A 295 14.26 -13.24 -32.11
CA LEU A 295 13.94 -11.94 -32.67
C LEU A 295 14.97 -10.88 -32.26
N LYS A 296 15.43 -10.90 -31.01
CA LYS A 296 16.53 -10.04 -30.53
C LYS A 296 17.81 -10.24 -31.34
N SER A 297 18.26 -11.48 -31.52
CA SER A 297 19.53 -11.74 -32.23
C SER A 297 19.48 -11.32 -33.70
N VAL A 298 18.39 -11.62 -34.39
CA VAL A 298 18.22 -11.28 -35.80
C VAL A 298 18.10 -9.77 -36.02
N CYS A 299 17.28 -9.08 -35.22
CA CYS A 299 17.10 -7.63 -35.35
C CYS A 299 18.33 -6.82 -34.91
N ALA A 300 19.12 -7.33 -33.95
CA ALA A 300 20.36 -6.69 -33.53
C ALA A 300 21.37 -6.54 -34.69
N SER A 301 21.45 -7.54 -35.58
CA SER A 301 22.31 -7.48 -36.79
C SER A 301 21.94 -6.32 -37.72
N LYS A 302 20.67 -5.90 -37.70
CA LYS A 302 20.12 -4.78 -38.49
C LYS A 302 20.05 -3.48 -37.69
N ASN A 303 20.74 -3.40 -36.54
CA ASN A 303 20.81 -2.21 -35.69
C ASN A 303 19.49 -1.79 -35.03
N ILE A 304 18.52 -2.71 -34.96
CA ILE A 304 17.22 -2.52 -34.31
C ILE A 304 17.23 -3.26 -32.98
N ASP A 305 16.80 -2.59 -31.92
CA ASP A 305 16.74 -3.17 -30.59
C ASP A 305 15.34 -3.72 -30.30
N ILE A 306 15.26 -4.95 -29.80
CA ILE A 306 14.00 -5.60 -29.44
C ILE A 306 14.00 -5.78 -27.94
N LEU A 307 12.99 -5.25 -27.25
CA LEU A 307 12.86 -5.42 -25.80
C LEU A 307 12.20 -6.77 -25.49
N ILE A 308 11.04 -7.03 -26.08
CA ILE A 308 10.24 -8.23 -25.86
C ILE A 308 9.27 -8.49 -27.00
N GLY A 309 9.05 -9.77 -27.33
CA GLY A 309 7.98 -10.21 -28.21
C GLY A 309 6.91 -10.95 -27.40
N LEU A 310 5.77 -10.30 -27.16
CA LEU A 310 4.68 -10.85 -26.36
C LEU A 310 3.70 -11.61 -27.25
N VAL A 311 3.40 -12.84 -26.86
CA VAL A 311 2.38 -13.68 -27.51
C VAL A 311 1.07 -13.45 -26.78
N ARG A 312 0.04 -12.98 -27.47
CA ARG A 312 -1.25 -12.58 -26.89
C ARG A 312 -2.30 -13.67 -27.11
N ASN A 313 -3.23 -13.45 -28.03
CA ASN A 313 -4.29 -14.41 -28.33
C ASN A 313 -3.72 -15.54 -29.18
N ILE A 314 -4.15 -16.77 -28.90
CA ILE A 314 -3.84 -17.95 -29.71
C ILE A 314 -5.17 -18.60 -30.06
N GLU A 315 -5.52 -18.57 -31.33
CA GLU A 315 -6.72 -19.18 -31.85
C GLU A 315 -6.39 -20.53 -32.47
N ILE A 316 -6.94 -21.57 -31.86
CA ILE A 316 -6.83 -22.96 -32.29
C ILE A 316 -8.21 -23.39 -32.81
N PRO A 317 -8.30 -24.13 -33.93
CA PRO A 317 -9.56 -24.63 -34.46
C PRO A 317 -10.39 -25.41 -33.41
N LEU A 318 -11.71 -25.17 -33.40
CA LEU A 318 -12.64 -25.75 -32.41
C LEU A 318 -12.62 -27.28 -32.38
N ALA A 319 -12.40 -27.92 -33.54
CA ALA A 319 -12.36 -29.38 -33.69
C ALA A 319 -11.39 -30.09 -32.74
N ILE A 320 -10.34 -29.41 -32.27
CA ILE A 320 -9.36 -29.95 -31.32
C ILE A 320 -9.51 -29.36 -29.93
N ARG A 321 -9.87 -28.07 -29.85
CA ARG A 321 -10.10 -27.37 -28.58
C ARG A 321 -11.18 -28.07 -27.76
N ASP A 322 -12.28 -28.47 -28.39
CA ASP A 322 -13.42 -29.03 -27.65
C ASP A 322 -13.14 -30.41 -27.06
N PRO A 323 -12.57 -31.40 -27.79
CA PRO A 323 -12.14 -32.67 -27.21
C PRO A 323 -11.13 -32.50 -26.07
N ILE A 324 -10.16 -31.58 -26.19
CA ILE A 324 -9.15 -31.35 -25.14
C ILE A 324 -9.81 -30.73 -23.91
N ASN A 325 -10.70 -29.75 -24.07
CA ASN A 325 -11.43 -29.15 -22.97
C ASN A 325 -12.34 -30.18 -22.29
N GLN A 326 -13.07 -30.99 -23.07
CA GLN A 326 -13.90 -32.07 -22.53
C GLN A 326 -13.06 -33.11 -21.77
N SER A 327 -11.88 -33.47 -22.29
CA SER A 327 -10.95 -34.37 -21.60
C SER A 327 -10.46 -33.78 -20.27
N LYS A 328 -10.11 -32.49 -20.24
CA LYS A 328 -9.73 -31.79 -19.00
C LYS A 328 -10.88 -31.70 -18.00
N ILE A 329 -12.07 -31.33 -18.46
CA ILE A 329 -13.29 -31.28 -17.62
C ILE A 329 -13.59 -32.68 -17.07
N ALA A 330 -13.53 -33.72 -17.89
CA ALA A 330 -13.76 -35.09 -17.46
C ALA A 330 -12.70 -35.56 -16.44
N ALA A 331 -11.43 -35.16 -16.61
CA ALA A 331 -10.39 -35.44 -15.62
C ALA A 331 -10.65 -34.72 -14.30
N GLU A 332 -10.99 -33.42 -14.33
CA GLU A 332 -11.36 -32.64 -13.15
C GLU A 332 -12.59 -33.23 -12.45
N GLU A 333 -13.63 -33.60 -13.20
CA GLU A 333 -14.82 -34.29 -12.67
C GLU A 333 -14.48 -35.62 -12.01
N ARG A 334 -13.59 -36.44 -12.58
CA ARG A 334 -13.14 -37.70 -11.96
C ARG A 334 -12.44 -37.43 -10.63
N THR A 335 -11.56 -36.43 -10.60
CA THR A 335 -10.84 -36.03 -9.38
C THR A 335 -11.81 -35.52 -8.32
N MET A 336 -12.78 -34.70 -8.72
CA MET A 336 -13.87 -34.20 -7.85
C MET A 336 -14.74 -35.34 -7.32
N LYS A 337 -15.17 -36.29 -8.17
CA LYS A 337 -15.96 -37.45 -7.75
C LYS A 337 -15.19 -38.33 -6.77
N SER A 338 -13.90 -38.55 -6.98
CA SER A 338 -13.05 -39.28 -6.02
C SER A 338 -12.93 -38.54 -4.69
N ALA A 339 -12.75 -37.22 -4.72
CA ALA A 339 -12.71 -36.39 -3.51
C ALA A 339 -14.05 -36.40 -2.75
N MET A 340 -15.18 -36.25 -3.47
CA MET A 340 -16.53 -36.34 -2.91
C MET A 340 -16.82 -37.72 -2.31
N GLY A 341 -16.37 -38.80 -2.98
CA GLY A 341 -16.49 -40.15 -2.42
C GLY A 341 -15.74 -40.29 -1.10
N LYS A 342 -14.51 -39.78 -1.01
CA LYS A 342 -13.71 -39.78 0.23
C LYS A 342 -14.37 -38.95 1.34
N THR A 343 -14.87 -37.75 1.02
CA THR A 343 -15.54 -36.90 2.01
C THR A 343 -16.88 -37.50 2.45
N GLN A 344 -17.61 -38.16 1.57
CA GLN A 344 -18.86 -38.85 1.92
C GLN A 344 -18.60 -40.05 2.83
N ILE A 345 -17.60 -40.88 2.53
CA ILE A 345 -17.21 -42.01 3.40
C ILE A 345 -16.80 -41.48 4.78
N LEU A 346 -15.99 -40.42 4.83
CA LEU A 346 -15.58 -39.80 6.09
C LEU A 346 -16.78 -39.24 6.87
N ARG A 347 -17.73 -38.62 6.17
CA ARG A 347 -18.95 -38.08 6.78
C ARG A 347 -19.83 -39.18 7.36
N ASN A 348 -20.06 -40.26 6.61
CA ASN A 348 -20.81 -41.41 7.09
C ASN A 348 -20.13 -42.03 8.34
N ALA A 349 -18.80 -42.18 8.32
CA ALA A 349 -18.05 -42.67 9.47
C ALA A 349 -18.15 -41.74 10.69
N LEU A 350 -18.17 -40.42 10.49
CA LEU A 350 -18.40 -39.45 11.56
C LEU A 350 -19.82 -39.58 12.13
N GLU A 351 -20.83 -39.76 11.28
CA GLU A 351 -22.21 -39.96 11.72
C GLU A 351 -22.34 -41.25 12.56
N ASP A 352 -21.75 -42.35 12.11
CA ASP A 352 -21.71 -43.61 12.87
C ASP A 352 -21.01 -43.42 14.23
N LEU A 353 -19.84 -42.76 14.26
CA LEU A 353 -19.13 -42.44 15.50
C LEU A 353 -19.97 -41.55 16.43
N THR A 354 -20.69 -40.57 15.90
CA THR A 354 -21.57 -39.72 16.74
C THR A 354 -22.76 -40.50 17.28
N ALA A 355 -23.33 -41.43 16.50
CA ALA A 355 -24.40 -42.30 16.95
C ALA A 355 -23.92 -43.23 18.08
N ASP A 356 -22.71 -43.78 17.96
CA ASP A 356 -22.08 -44.58 19.02
C ASP A 356 -21.81 -43.76 20.28
N VAL A 357 -21.34 -42.52 20.14
CA VAL A 357 -21.16 -41.61 21.29
C VAL A 357 -22.51 -41.31 21.97
N VAL A 358 -23.57 -41.03 21.20
CA VAL A 358 -24.91 -40.79 21.77
C VAL A 358 -25.45 -42.04 22.47
N LYS A 359 -25.22 -43.23 21.89
CA LYS A 359 -25.57 -44.50 22.53
C LYS A 359 -24.81 -44.69 23.84
N GLY A 360 -23.50 -44.46 23.84
CA GLY A 360 -22.65 -44.50 25.03
C GLY A 360 -23.14 -43.54 26.12
N VAL A 361 -23.48 -42.29 25.77
CA VAL A 361 -24.05 -41.30 26.72
C VAL A 361 -25.38 -41.78 27.30
N ARG A 362 -26.25 -42.43 26.51
CA ARG A 362 -27.51 -43.00 27.01
C ARG A 362 -27.28 -44.16 27.97
N GLU A 363 -26.36 -45.05 27.65
CA GLU A 363 -25.99 -46.19 28.51
C GLU A 363 -25.37 -45.71 29.83
N THR A 364 -24.42 -44.78 29.78
CA THR A 364 -23.80 -44.22 31.00
C THR A 364 -24.79 -43.44 31.85
N ASN A 365 -25.70 -42.66 31.26
CA ASN A 365 -26.74 -41.98 32.03
C ASN A 365 -27.68 -42.99 32.71
N ALA A 366 -28.10 -44.05 32.00
CA ALA A 366 -28.95 -45.09 32.58
C ALA A 366 -28.22 -45.88 33.69
N GLU A 367 -26.92 -46.15 33.54
CA GLU A 367 -26.11 -46.73 34.62
C GLU A 367 -25.96 -45.77 35.80
N THR A 368 -25.76 -44.48 35.55
CA THR A 368 -25.64 -43.45 36.59
C THR A 368 -26.96 -43.33 37.36
N GLU A 369 -28.11 -43.33 36.69
CA GLU A 369 -29.43 -43.32 37.35
C GLU A 369 -29.64 -44.56 38.22
N LYS A 370 -29.28 -45.75 37.74
CA LYS A 370 -29.31 -46.99 38.54
C LYS A 370 -28.39 -46.89 39.76
N MET A 371 -27.17 -46.36 39.58
CA MET A 371 -26.21 -46.19 40.66
C MET A 371 -26.69 -45.19 41.70
N ILE A 372 -27.27 -44.06 41.29
CA ILE A 372 -27.88 -43.07 42.20
C ILE A 372 -29.03 -43.70 42.98
N ALA A 373 -29.93 -44.43 42.30
CA ALA A 373 -31.04 -45.11 42.95
C ALA A 373 -30.55 -46.18 43.96
N GLN A 374 -29.50 -46.93 43.61
CA GLN A 374 -28.89 -47.91 44.48
C GLN A 374 -28.21 -47.25 45.69
N ILE A 375 -27.42 -46.19 45.48
CA ILE A 375 -26.78 -45.42 46.56
C ILE A 375 -27.84 -44.82 47.49
N GLN A 376 -28.94 -44.29 46.95
CA GLN A 376 -30.03 -43.74 47.75
C GLN A 376 -30.72 -44.85 48.58
N ALA A 377 -31.01 -46.00 47.98
CA ALA A 377 -31.59 -47.14 48.68
C ALA A 377 -30.65 -47.71 49.77
N ASP A 378 -29.35 -47.84 49.47
CA ASP A 378 -28.33 -48.27 50.43
C ASP A 378 -28.15 -47.24 51.55
N GLY A 379 -28.20 -45.95 51.23
CA GLY A 379 -28.16 -44.85 52.18
C GLY A 379 -29.39 -44.83 53.11
N GLU A 380 -30.60 -45.00 52.57
CA GLU A 380 -31.82 -45.12 53.37
C GLU A 380 -31.77 -46.34 54.31
N LYS A 381 -31.26 -47.47 53.81
CA LYS A 381 -31.06 -48.70 54.60
C LYS A 381 -30.04 -48.49 55.72
N GLU A 382 -28.91 -47.85 55.46
CA GLU A 382 -27.92 -47.47 56.47
C GLU A 382 -28.53 -46.54 57.53
N VAL A 383 -29.24 -45.48 57.12
CA VAL A 383 -29.92 -44.56 58.06
C VAL A 383 -30.94 -45.30 58.94
N LEU A 384 -31.73 -46.21 58.38
CA LEU A 384 -32.67 -47.04 59.14
C LEU A 384 -31.96 -47.98 60.12
N LYS A 385 -30.86 -48.60 59.69
CA LYS A 385 -30.04 -49.46 60.55
C LYS A 385 -29.42 -48.67 61.70
N THR A 386 -28.83 -47.51 61.43
CA THR A 386 -28.29 -46.61 62.45
C THR A 386 -29.38 -46.14 63.42
N LYS A 387 -30.58 -45.80 62.92
CA LYS A 387 -31.74 -45.47 63.77
C LYS A 387 -32.13 -46.63 64.69
N GLY A 388 -32.23 -47.84 64.15
CA GLY A 388 -32.52 -49.04 64.94
C GLY A 388 -31.45 -49.31 66.01
N GLU A 389 -30.16 -49.19 65.65
CA GLU A 389 -29.05 -49.34 66.60
C GLU A 389 -29.08 -48.25 67.69
N THR A 390 -29.36 -47.00 67.33
CA THR A 390 -29.51 -45.90 68.30
C THR A 390 -30.71 -46.09 69.21
N GLU A 391 -31.85 -46.57 68.71
CA GLU A 391 -33.02 -46.90 69.55
C GLU A 391 -32.69 -47.99 70.58
N VAL A 392 -31.93 -49.03 70.17
CA VAL A 392 -31.44 -50.07 71.09
C VAL A 392 -30.49 -49.47 72.14
N GLU A 393 -29.57 -48.59 71.77
CA GLU A 393 -28.69 -47.93 72.72
C GLU A 393 -29.44 -46.99 73.67
N VAL A 394 -30.42 -46.22 73.18
CA VAL A 394 -31.29 -45.39 74.01
C VAL A 394 -32.07 -46.26 75.00
N ALA A 395 -32.62 -47.39 74.56
CA ALA A 395 -33.31 -48.33 75.44
C ALA A 395 -32.38 -48.93 76.52
N LYS A 396 -31.12 -49.27 76.17
CA LYS A 396 -30.12 -49.70 77.15
C LYS A 396 -29.81 -48.59 78.17
N ILE A 397 -29.67 -47.34 77.73
CA ILE A 397 -29.46 -46.19 78.62
C ILE A 397 -30.67 -46.02 79.53
N MET A 398 -31.90 -46.04 79.00
CA MET A 398 -33.12 -45.93 79.82
C MET A 398 -33.23 -47.06 80.84
N LYS A 399 -32.88 -48.30 80.47
CA LYS A 399 -32.81 -49.41 81.42
C LYS A 399 -31.82 -49.12 82.55
N ARG A 400 -30.62 -48.63 82.24
CA ARG A 400 -29.63 -48.22 83.25
C ARG A 400 -30.16 -47.08 84.14
N VAL A 401 -30.84 -46.10 83.57
CA VAL A 401 -31.48 -45.01 84.33
C VAL A 401 -32.51 -45.58 85.29
N ALA A 402 -33.40 -46.46 84.83
CA ALA A 402 -34.41 -47.10 85.69
C ALA A 402 -33.77 -47.96 86.80
N GLU A 403 -32.69 -48.69 86.53
CA GLU A 403 -31.93 -49.44 87.55
C GLU A 403 -31.31 -48.51 88.60
N ILE A 404 -30.77 -47.37 88.17
CA ILE A 404 -30.22 -46.35 89.08
C ILE A 404 -31.34 -45.72 89.91
N GLU A 405 -32.48 -45.35 89.30
CA GLU A 405 -33.63 -44.82 90.02
C GLU A 405 -34.19 -45.82 91.04
N ALA A 406 -34.26 -47.10 90.69
CA ALA A 406 -34.65 -48.16 91.62
C ALA A 406 -33.67 -48.26 92.81
N LYS A 407 -32.36 -48.17 92.55
CA LYS A 407 -31.34 -48.10 93.61
C LYS A 407 -31.51 -46.85 94.48
N ILE A 408 -31.72 -45.67 93.89
CA ILE A 408 -31.99 -44.43 94.62
C ILE A 408 -33.22 -44.61 95.52
N LYS A 409 -34.29 -45.19 95.00
CA LYS A 409 -35.52 -45.44 95.77
C LYS A 409 -35.31 -46.43 96.91
N LEU A 410 -34.55 -47.51 96.70
CA LEU A 410 -34.17 -48.46 97.74
C LEU A 410 -33.32 -47.81 98.83
N VAL A 411 -32.29 -47.05 98.44
CA VAL A 411 -31.41 -46.34 99.39
C VAL A 411 -32.20 -45.29 100.16
N LYS A 412 -33.04 -44.49 99.48
CA LYS A 412 -33.89 -43.47 100.11
C LYS A 412 -34.93 -44.11 101.03
N GLY A 413 -35.58 -45.18 100.59
CA GLY A 413 -36.56 -45.93 101.36
C GLY A 413 -35.95 -46.61 102.59
N GLY A 414 -34.76 -47.20 102.43
CA GLY A 414 -33.97 -47.76 103.51
C GLY A 414 -33.57 -46.70 104.53
N ALA A 415 -33.05 -45.55 104.07
CA ALA A 415 -32.73 -44.42 104.95
C ALA A 415 -33.97 -43.88 105.68
N GLN A 416 -35.12 -43.76 105.00
CA GLN A 416 -36.38 -43.34 105.62
C GLN A 416 -36.88 -44.36 106.66
N ALA A 417 -36.80 -45.66 106.37
CA ALA A 417 -37.14 -46.71 107.32
C ALA A 417 -36.23 -46.67 108.55
N GLN A 418 -34.93 -46.46 108.36
CA GLN A 418 -33.96 -46.30 109.44
C GLN A 418 -34.28 -45.08 110.31
N VAL A 419 -34.65 -43.94 109.71
CA VAL A 419 -35.10 -42.74 110.45
C VAL A 419 -36.38 -43.03 111.25
N ILE A 420 -37.35 -43.73 110.67
CA ILE A 420 -38.59 -44.11 111.37
C ILE A 420 -38.30 -45.08 112.52
N GLU A 421 -37.45 -46.09 112.29
CA GLU A 421 -37.05 -47.04 113.33
C GLU A 421 -36.35 -46.33 114.48
N MET A 422 -35.37 -45.46 114.19
CA MET A 422 -34.71 -44.63 115.20
C MET A 422 -35.69 -43.73 115.96
N LEU A 423 -36.69 -43.14 115.28
CA LEU A 423 -37.75 -42.36 115.93
C LEU A 423 -38.64 -43.23 116.82
N ARG A 424 -39.04 -44.41 116.37
CA ARG A 424 -39.93 -45.32 117.11
C ARG A 424 -39.23 -45.98 118.29
N THR A 425 -37.95 -46.33 118.16
CA THR A 425 -37.15 -46.81 119.29
C THR A 425 -36.95 -45.69 120.31
N ALA A 426 -36.64 -44.47 119.88
CA ALA A 426 -36.57 -43.31 120.76
C ALA A 426 -37.92 -43.00 121.46
N GLU A 427 -39.05 -43.10 120.76
CA GLU A 427 -40.38 -42.96 121.35
C GLU A 427 -40.70 -44.10 122.35
N ALA A 428 -40.35 -45.34 122.04
CA ALA A 428 -40.56 -46.48 122.92
C ALA A 428 -39.67 -46.40 124.17
N ASP A 429 -38.43 -45.92 124.03
CA ASP A 429 -37.52 -45.62 125.13
C ASP A 429 -38.06 -44.47 126.00
N ALA A 430 -38.55 -43.39 125.38
CA ALA A 430 -39.21 -42.30 126.10
C ALA A 430 -40.47 -42.80 126.83
N PHE A 431 -41.26 -43.67 126.20
CA PHE A 431 -42.45 -44.26 126.79
C PHE A 431 -42.10 -45.21 127.95
N THR A 432 -41.06 -46.04 127.84
CA THR A 432 -40.60 -46.88 128.95
C THR A 432 -40.03 -46.06 130.10
N GLN A 433 -39.29 -44.98 129.82
CA GLN A 433 -38.88 -44.02 130.85
C GLN A 433 -40.09 -43.35 131.53
N PHE A 434 -41.10 -42.96 130.76
CA PHE A 434 -42.35 -42.41 131.28
C PHE A 434 -43.11 -43.41 132.17
N VAL A 435 -43.20 -44.68 131.76
CA VAL A 435 -43.79 -45.76 132.56
C VAL A 435 -42.98 -45.99 133.85
N LYS A 436 -41.64 -45.95 133.79
CA LYS A 436 -40.78 -46.02 134.98
C LYS A 436 -41.03 -44.85 135.94
N ALA A 437 -41.21 -43.63 135.43
CA ALA A 437 -41.48 -42.45 136.24
C ALA A 437 -42.86 -42.51 136.96
N LEU A 438 -43.86 -43.15 136.35
CA LEU A 438 -45.20 -43.32 136.94
C LEU A 438 -45.26 -44.37 138.07
N GLY A 439 -44.27 -45.25 138.17
CA GLY A 439 -44.05 -46.12 139.34
C GLY A 439 -45.03 -47.29 139.57
N SER A 440 -46.20 -47.37 138.90
CA SER A 440 -47.13 -48.51 139.05
C SER A 440 -48.07 -48.74 137.85
N SER A 441 -48.42 -50.01 137.58
CA SER A 441 -49.33 -50.43 136.49
C SER A 441 -50.73 -49.81 136.59
N LYS A 442 -51.21 -49.59 137.82
CA LYS A 442 -52.54 -48.99 138.09
C LYS A 442 -52.61 -47.51 137.70
N ALA A 443 -51.49 -46.77 137.79
CA ALA A 443 -51.42 -45.38 137.38
C ALA A 443 -51.48 -45.21 135.85
N LEU A 444 -50.84 -46.12 135.11
CA LEU A 444 -50.85 -46.11 133.64
C LEU A 444 -52.26 -46.36 133.07
N SER A 445 -53.00 -47.33 133.60
CA SER A 445 -54.36 -47.64 133.11
C SER A 445 -55.32 -46.48 133.33
N GLY A 446 -55.20 -45.79 134.47
CA GLY A 446 -55.97 -44.59 134.78
C GLY A 446 -55.69 -43.46 133.78
N TYR A 447 -54.40 -43.18 133.50
CA TYR A 447 -54.01 -42.14 132.56
C TYR A 447 -54.52 -42.43 131.13
N ILE A 448 -54.31 -43.65 130.63
CA ILE A 448 -54.77 -44.07 129.30
C ILE A 448 -56.30 -43.98 129.20
N PHE A 449 -57.03 -44.42 130.23
CA PHE A 449 -58.50 -44.33 130.26
C PHE A 449 -58.98 -42.87 130.16
N THR A 450 -58.39 -41.95 130.94
CA THR A 450 -58.75 -40.52 130.85
C THR A 450 -58.40 -39.90 129.50
N LYS A 451 -57.31 -40.32 128.86
CA LYS A 451 -56.90 -39.77 127.55
C LYS A 451 -57.73 -40.30 126.38
N ASN A 452 -58.16 -41.57 126.44
CA ASN A 452 -58.78 -42.28 125.32
C ASN A 452 -60.31 -42.31 125.34
N LEU A 453 -60.97 -41.63 126.28
CA LEU A 453 -62.42 -41.46 126.24
C LEU A 453 -62.80 -40.47 125.12
N PRO A 454 -63.43 -40.92 124.02
CA PRO A 454 -63.87 -40.02 122.96
C PRO A 454 -65.00 -39.14 123.50
N LYS A 455 -64.95 -37.83 123.20
CA LYS A 455 -65.87 -36.84 123.80
C LYS A 455 -67.35 -37.02 123.40
N ASN A 456 -67.71 -37.99 122.55
CA ASN A 456 -68.94 -37.98 121.75
C ASN A 456 -69.48 -39.38 121.30
N LEU A 457 -69.34 -40.46 122.08
CA LEU A 457 -69.74 -41.82 121.67
C LEU A 457 -71.26 -42.11 121.73
N LYS A 458 -71.85 -42.68 120.65
CA LYS A 458 -73.20 -43.31 120.60
C LYS A 458 -73.16 -44.53 119.66
N ILE A 459 -73.81 -45.64 120.03
CA ILE A 459 -73.73 -46.93 119.33
C ILE A 459 -75.13 -47.56 119.23
N GLU A 460 -75.50 -48.07 118.04
CA GLU A 460 -76.62 -49.01 117.87
C GLU A 460 -76.55 -49.74 116.51
N MET A 461 -76.82 -51.05 116.48
CA MET A 461 -76.79 -51.93 115.29
C MET A 461 -77.58 -53.21 115.53
N ARG A 462 -78.25 -53.79 114.50
CA ARG A 462 -78.64 -55.23 114.41
C ARG A 462 -78.86 -55.74 112.96
N TYR A 463 -78.72 -57.06 112.75
CA TYR A 463 -78.70 -57.81 111.47
C TYR A 463 -79.37 -59.20 111.61
N SER A 464 -79.91 -59.81 110.53
CA SER A 464 -80.27 -61.25 110.45
C SER A 464 -80.78 -61.75 109.07
N GLY A 465 -80.71 -63.07 108.85
CA GLY A 465 -80.89 -63.79 107.58
C GLY A 465 -82.29 -64.32 107.22
N ASN A 466 -82.28 -65.30 106.30
CA ASN A 466 -83.19 -65.50 105.15
C ASN A 466 -84.53 -66.21 105.48
N GLY A 467 -85.66 -65.61 105.05
CA GLY A 467 -87.01 -66.02 105.44
C GLY A 467 -87.55 -65.27 106.67
N THR A 468 -86.93 -64.12 106.94
CA THR A 468 -87.14 -63.07 107.95
C THR A 468 -86.44 -63.39 109.28
N PHE A 469 -85.97 -62.41 110.05
CA PHE A 469 -86.64 -61.14 110.34
C PHE A 469 -85.67 -60.10 110.92
N TRP A 470 -84.56 -59.81 110.23
CA TRP A 470 -83.92 -58.49 110.31
C TRP A 470 -83.63 -58.09 108.88
N THR A 471 -84.79 -57.89 108.26
CA THR A 471 -85.10 -57.41 106.93
C THR A 471 -84.45 -58.19 105.80
N ASP A 472 -84.90 -59.44 105.70
CA ASP A 472 -85.76 -59.78 104.56
C ASP A 472 -86.37 -58.53 103.92
N LEU A 473 -85.97 -58.28 102.68
CA LEU A 473 -86.71 -57.40 101.79
C LEU A 473 -88.07 -58.06 101.53
N PRO A 474 -89.20 -57.49 102.01
CA PRO A 474 -90.52 -58.08 101.80
C PRO A 474 -90.90 -58.00 100.31
N PRO A 475 -91.60 -59.01 99.74
CA PRO A 475 -92.06 -58.96 98.36
C PRO A 475 -93.19 -57.94 98.21
N GLY A 476 -92.92 -56.90 97.42
CA GLY A 476 -93.87 -55.84 97.08
C GLY A 476 -93.68 -54.52 97.85
N ASN A 477 -92.55 -53.82 97.67
CA ASN A 477 -92.56 -52.37 97.82
C ASN A 477 -91.40 -51.64 97.12
N ASP A 478 -91.76 -50.58 96.41
CA ASP A 478 -91.10 -49.94 95.25
C ASP A 478 -90.02 -48.88 95.61
N ALA A 479 -89.43 -48.87 96.81
CA ALA A 479 -88.55 -47.75 97.23
C ALA A 479 -87.05 -47.91 96.87
N LEU A 480 -86.67 -48.99 96.18
CA LEU A 480 -85.44 -49.02 95.36
C LEU A 480 -85.66 -48.40 93.97
N LYS A 481 -86.85 -47.82 93.72
CA LYS A 481 -87.07 -46.75 92.74
C LYS A 481 -87.23 -45.42 93.49
N ARG A 482 -86.11 -44.68 93.57
CA ARG A 482 -85.99 -43.26 94.00
C ARG A 482 -85.98 -42.98 95.51
N GLY A 483 -84.78 -43.14 96.09
CA GLY A 483 -84.02 -42.01 96.64
C GLY A 483 -84.40 -41.44 98.02
N ALA A 484 -83.43 -40.68 98.56
CA ALA A 484 -83.57 -39.75 99.68
C ALA A 484 -83.71 -40.44 101.06
N THR A 485 -83.16 -39.97 102.17
CA THR A 485 -82.56 -38.68 102.56
C THR A 485 -81.95 -38.98 103.94
N LEU A 486 -80.67 -38.73 104.15
CA LEU A 486 -80.13 -37.49 104.72
C LEU A 486 -80.56 -37.19 106.17
N LYS A 487 -79.50 -36.92 106.95
CA LYS A 487 -79.40 -35.90 108.02
C LYS A 487 -80.25 -36.16 109.26
N ILE A 488 -79.75 -35.85 110.45
CA ILE A 488 -79.60 -34.48 110.94
C ILE A 488 -78.58 -34.53 112.08
N LEU A 489 -77.42 -33.90 111.88
CA LEU A 489 -77.03 -32.56 112.38
C LEU A 489 -76.63 -32.59 113.87
N SER A 490 -75.40 -32.18 114.20
CA SER A 490 -75.03 -30.76 114.37
C SER A 490 -73.77 -30.64 115.23
N LYS A 491 -72.63 -30.30 114.64
CA LYS A 491 -71.90 -29.04 114.80
C LYS A 491 -70.58 -29.11 114.05
#